data_AF-A0A3Q0CSP5-F1
#
_entry.id   AF-A0A3Q0CSP5-F1
#
_cell.length_a   1.000
_cell.length_b   1.000
_cell.length_c   1.000
_cell.angle_alpha   90.00
_cell.angle_beta   90.00
_cell.angle_gamma   90.00
#
_symmetry.space_group_name_H-M   'P 1'
#
loop_
_entity.id
_entity.type
_entity.pdbx_description
1 polymer ?
#
loop_
_entity_poly.entity_id
_entity_poly.type
_entity_poly.pdbx_seq_one_letter_code
_entity_poly.pdbx_strand_id
1 'polypeptide(L)'
;MAGKAAATGTAVLLVTANVGSLFDDPENLQKNWLREFYQVMHTHKPHFMALHCQEFGGKNYEASMSHVDKFVKELLSSDAMKEYNRARVYLDENYKSQEHFTALGSFYFLHESLKNIYQFDFKAKKYKKVTGKEIYSDTLESTPMLEKEKFPQDYFPECKWSRKGFIRTRWCIADCAFDLVNIHLFHDASNLVAWETSPSVYSGVRHKALGYVLDRIIDQRFEKVSYFVFGDFNFRLDSKSVVEKPGTPCLCYQHGTHAKEGEENQ
;
A
#
# COMPACT_ATOMS: atom_id res chain seq x y z
N MET A 1 20.37 -42.75 7.34
CA MET A 1 19.21 -41.88 7.64
C MET A 1 19.53 -40.49 7.07
N ALA A 2 19.11 -40.21 5.84
CA ALA A 2 19.29 -38.90 5.25
C ALA A 2 18.39 -37.91 5.99
N GLY A 3 18.97 -36.85 6.54
CA GLY A 3 18.21 -35.78 7.18
C GLY A 3 17.23 -35.20 6.15
N LYS A 4 15.94 -35.21 6.48
CA LYS A 4 14.94 -34.44 5.74
C LYS A 4 15.41 -32.98 5.78
N ALA A 5 15.79 -32.45 4.62
CA ALA A 5 15.96 -31.01 4.45
C ALA A 5 14.66 -30.34 4.92
N ALA A 6 14.77 -29.35 5.81
CA ALA A 6 13.63 -28.55 6.20
C ALA A 6 12.98 -28.00 4.93
N ALA A 7 11.67 -28.20 4.77
CA ALA A 7 10.95 -27.68 3.62
C ALA A 7 11.15 -26.16 3.57
N THR A 8 11.74 -25.66 2.48
CA THR A 8 11.91 -24.23 2.24
C THR A 8 10.52 -23.60 2.18
N GLY A 9 10.19 -22.75 3.15
CA GLY A 9 8.89 -22.10 3.22
C GLY A 9 8.59 -21.20 2.02
N THR A 10 7.32 -20.86 1.82
CA THR A 10 6.91 -19.93 0.77
C THR A 10 7.35 -18.50 1.12
N ALA A 11 8.38 -17.99 0.44
CA ALA A 11 8.76 -16.58 0.51
C ALA A 11 7.64 -15.65 0.00
N VAL A 12 7.25 -14.69 0.84
CA VAL A 12 6.23 -13.68 0.56
C VAL A 12 6.86 -12.30 0.67
N LEU A 13 6.58 -11.41 -0.29
CA LEU A 13 6.96 -10.00 -0.25
C LEU A 13 5.71 -9.12 -0.30
N LEU A 14 5.58 -8.23 0.68
CA LEU A 14 4.49 -7.27 0.78
C LEU A 14 5.06 -5.87 0.62
N VAL A 15 4.64 -5.15 -0.42
CA VAL A 15 5.09 -3.80 -0.74
C VAL A 15 3.90 -2.87 -0.73
N THR A 16 4.03 -1.70 -0.13
CA THR A 16 3.06 -0.63 -0.33
C THR A 16 3.73 0.67 -0.76
N ALA A 17 3.05 1.41 -1.63
CA ALA A 17 3.50 2.71 -2.09
C ALA A 17 2.29 3.61 -2.40
N ASN A 18 2.29 4.83 -1.87
CA ASN A 18 1.47 5.89 -2.43
C ASN A 18 2.16 6.35 -3.73
N VAL A 19 1.50 6.12 -4.86
CA VAL A 19 2.07 6.27 -6.21
C VAL A 19 1.53 7.49 -6.96
N GLY A 20 0.81 8.39 -6.27
CA GLY A 20 0.15 9.54 -6.91
C GLY A 20 1.09 10.36 -7.80
N SER A 21 2.30 10.63 -7.32
CA SER A 21 3.30 11.43 -8.05
C SER A 21 3.93 10.69 -9.24
N LEU A 22 3.84 9.36 -9.32
CA LEU A 22 4.42 8.62 -10.44
C LEU A 22 3.72 8.92 -11.77
N PHE A 23 2.44 9.31 -11.71
CA PHE A 23 1.66 9.63 -12.90
C PHE A 23 1.83 11.10 -13.34
N ASP A 24 2.41 11.94 -12.49
CA ASP A 24 2.73 13.34 -12.80
C ASP A 24 4.10 13.48 -13.51
N ASP A 25 5.03 12.52 -13.33
CA ASP A 25 6.36 12.49 -13.98
C ASP A 25 6.74 11.07 -14.46
N PRO A 26 6.19 10.62 -15.60
CA PRO A 26 6.44 9.28 -16.14
C PRO A 26 7.89 9.06 -16.61
N GLU A 27 8.56 10.11 -17.09
CA GLU A 27 9.89 9.96 -17.71
C GLU A 27 11.02 9.81 -16.68
N ASN A 28 10.85 10.37 -15.47
CA ASN A 28 11.86 10.28 -14.41
C ASN A 28 11.38 9.46 -13.21
N LEU A 29 10.32 9.88 -12.52
CA LEU A 29 9.88 9.25 -11.27
C LEU A 29 9.39 7.83 -11.49
N GLN A 30 8.49 7.63 -12.46
CA GLN A 30 7.96 6.29 -12.76
C GLN A 30 9.06 5.33 -13.22
N LYS A 31 9.93 5.78 -14.12
CA LYS A 31 11.05 4.97 -14.63
C LYS A 31 12.02 4.55 -13.52
N ASN A 32 12.39 5.48 -12.64
CA ASN A 32 13.26 5.15 -11.50
C ASN A 32 12.55 4.20 -10.52
N TRP A 33 11.27 4.44 -10.22
CA TRP A 33 10.50 3.58 -9.34
C TRP A 33 10.41 2.13 -9.86
N LEU A 34 10.13 1.95 -11.15
CA LEU A 34 10.09 0.63 -11.79
C LEU A 34 11.45 -0.07 -11.74
N ARG A 35 12.55 0.66 -11.98
CA ARG A 35 13.91 0.11 -11.86
C ARG A 35 14.17 -0.44 -10.45
N GLU A 36 13.91 0.35 -9.42
CA GLU A 36 14.11 -0.06 -8.02
C GLU A 36 13.20 -1.23 -7.66
N PHE A 37 11.94 -1.20 -8.09
CA PHE A 37 11.00 -2.30 -7.90
C PHE A 37 11.52 -3.61 -8.52
N TYR A 38 12.01 -3.59 -9.77
CA TYR A 38 12.58 -4.78 -10.40
C TYR A 38 13.85 -5.27 -9.69
N GLN A 39 14.67 -4.35 -9.17
CA GLN A 39 15.85 -4.71 -8.37
C GLN A 39 15.46 -5.43 -7.08
N VAL A 40 14.40 -4.97 -6.40
CA VAL A 40 13.83 -5.65 -5.21
C VAL A 40 13.33 -7.04 -5.60
N MET A 41 12.60 -7.18 -6.70
CA MET A 41 12.09 -8.47 -7.18
C MET A 41 13.23 -9.45 -7.53
N HIS A 42 14.30 -8.96 -8.16
CA HIS A 42 15.49 -9.75 -8.48
C HIS A 42 16.26 -10.20 -7.25
N THR A 43 16.36 -9.32 -6.24
CA THR A 43 17.13 -9.56 -5.01
C THR A 43 16.41 -10.58 -4.11
N HIS A 44 15.11 -10.38 -3.87
CA HIS A 44 14.36 -11.19 -2.91
C HIS A 44 13.72 -12.44 -3.53
N LYS A 45 13.48 -12.45 -4.85
CA LYS A 45 12.85 -13.55 -5.60
C LYS A 45 11.64 -14.16 -4.86
N PRO A 46 10.66 -13.35 -4.42
CA PRO A 46 9.53 -13.85 -3.67
C PRO A 46 8.71 -14.84 -4.51
N HIS A 47 8.15 -15.86 -3.86
CA HIS A 47 7.23 -16.77 -4.53
C HIS A 47 5.86 -16.11 -4.75
N PHE A 48 5.42 -15.32 -3.78
CA PHE A 48 4.21 -14.51 -3.86
C PHE A 48 4.54 -13.06 -3.50
N MET A 49 4.17 -12.12 -4.36
CA MET A 49 4.35 -10.70 -4.11
C MET A 49 3.03 -9.95 -4.20
N ALA A 50 2.76 -9.12 -3.20
CA ALA A 50 1.67 -8.17 -3.19
C ALA A 50 2.22 -6.75 -3.20
N LEU A 51 1.75 -5.95 -4.16
CA LEU A 51 2.01 -4.52 -4.27
C LEU A 51 0.69 -3.77 -4.09
N HIS A 52 0.61 -2.99 -3.02
CA HIS A 52 -0.54 -2.17 -2.67
C HIS A 52 -0.25 -0.70 -2.93
N CYS A 53 -0.96 -0.15 -3.90
CA CYS A 53 -0.81 1.22 -4.37
C CYS A 53 -1.96 2.09 -3.87
N GLN A 54 -1.63 3.31 -3.41
CA GLN A 54 -2.59 4.37 -3.10
C GLN A 54 -2.41 5.55 -4.06
N GLU A 55 -3.46 6.35 -4.23
CA GLU A 55 -3.49 7.44 -5.23
C GLU A 55 -3.14 6.97 -6.64
N PHE A 56 -3.56 5.75 -6.96
CA PHE A 56 -3.39 5.17 -8.28
C PHE A 56 -4.10 6.05 -9.31
N GLY A 57 -3.44 6.36 -10.43
CA GLY A 57 -3.93 7.31 -11.44
C GLY A 57 -3.67 8.80 -11.16
N GLY A 58 -2.99 9.14 -10.05
CA GLY A 58 -2.54 10.50 -9.76
C GLY A 58 -3.66 11.44 -9.31
N LYS A 59 -3.42 12.75 -9.45
CA LYS A 59 -4.41 13.79 -9.10
C LYS A 59 -5.31 14.15 -10.29
N ASN A 60 -4.79 14.03 -11.52
CA ASN A 60 -5.47 14.40 -12.76
C ASN A 60 -5.80 13.16 -13.60
N TYR A 61 -6.87 12.46 -13.23
CA TYR A 61 -7.24 11.15 -13.78
C TYR A 61 -7.42 11.12 -15.29
N GLU A 62 -8.18 12.08 -15.86
CA GLU A 62 -8.49 12.08 -17.30
C GLU A 62 -7.22 12.17 -18.16
N ALA A 63 -6.22 12.94 -17.70
CA ALA A 63 -4.94 13.06 -18.38
C ALA A 63 -4.01 11.84 -18.13
N SER A 64 -4.19 11.17 -16.99
CA SER A 64 -3.25 10.15 -16.50
C SER A 64 -3.58 8.71 -16.91
N MET A 65 -4.77 8.45 -17.46
CA MET A 65 -5.19 7.08 -17.85
C MET A 65 -4.19 6.41 -18.81
N SER A 66 -3.67 7.14 -19.80
CA SER A 66 -2.67 6.58 -20.73
C SER A 66 -1.36 6.18 -20.03
N HIS A 67 -0.98 6.91 -18.97
CA HIS A 67 0.20 6.59 -18.15
C HIS A 67 -0.05 5.40 -17.23
N VAL A 68 -1.28 5.22 -16.76
CA VAL A 68 -1.70 4.04 -15.98
C VAL A 68 -1.58 2.77 -16.81
N ASP A 69 -2.16 2.75 -18.01
CA ASP A 69 -2.10 1.57 -18.90
C ASP A 69 -0.65 1.19 -19.24
N LYS A 70 0.19 2.19 -19.53
CA LYS A 70 1.62 1.99 -19.79
C LYS A 70 2.32 1.39 -18.57
N PHE A 71 2.09 1.94 -17.38
CA PHE A 71 2.67 1.45 -16.13
C PHE A 71 2.27 0.00 -15.82
N VAL A 72 0.97 -0.33 -15.94
CA VAL A 72 0.46 -1.68 -15.70
C VAL A 72 1.06 -2.67 -16.70
N LYS A 73 1.13 -2.28 -17.98
CA LYS A 73 1.75 -3.10 -19.02
C LYS A 73 3.22 -3.37 -18.72
N GLU A 74 4.00 -2.34 -18.41
CA GLU A 74 5.42 -2.47 -18.08
C GLU A 74 5.64 -3.40 -16.88
N LEU A 75 4.88 -3.23 -15.80
CA LEU A 75 4.92 -4.11 -14.62
C LEU A 75 4.65 -5.59 -14.96
N LEU A 76 3.70 -5.85 -15.86
CA LEU A 76 3.28 -7.21 -16.20
C LEU A 76 4.15 -7.89 -17.26
N SER A 77 4.80 -7.12 -18.13
CA SER A 77 5.55 -7.62 -19.29
C SER A 77 7.07 -7.47 -19.20
N SER A 78 7.61 -6.85 -18.15
CA SER A 78 9.05 -6.75 -17.94
C SER A 78 9.73 -8.13 -17.86
N ASP A 79 10.93 -8.24 -18.44
CA ASP A 79 11.74 -9.47 -18.37
C ASP A 79 12.05 -9.89 -16.93
N ALA A 80 12.16 -8.92 -16.01
CA ALA A 80 12.35 -9.18 -14.58
C ALA A 80 11.16 -9.92 -13.95
N MET A 81 10.00 -9.88 -14.60
CA MET A 81 8.73 -10.44 -14.11
C MET A 81 8.30 -11.70 -14.88
N LYS A 82 9.14 -12.22 -15.80
CA LYS A 82 8.79 -13.33 -16.69
C LYS A 82 8.41 -14.63 -15.96
N GLU A 83 9.04 -14.89 -14.81
CA GLU A 83 8.78 -16.10 -14.00
C GLU A 83 7.47 -15.99 -13.19
N TYR A 84 6.88 -14.80 -13.12
CA TYR A 84 5.57 -14.55 -12.50
C TYR A 84 4.47 -14.71 -13.55
N ASN A 85 4.23 -15.96 -13.92
CA ASN A 85 3.28 -16.32 -14.99
C ASN A 85 1.80 -16.19 -14.60
N ARG A 86 1.52 -15.89 -13.33
CA ARG A 86 0.18 -15.65 -12.81
C ARG A 86 0.14 -14.29 -12.14
N ALA A 87 -0.95 -13.55 -12.38
CA ALA A 87 -1.18 -12.27 -11.74
C ALA A 87 -2.67 -11.99 -11.51
N ARG A 88 -2.97 -11.23 -10.45
CA ARG A 88 -4.28 -10.60 -10.25
C ARG A 88 -4.04 -9.12 -10.00
N VAL A 89 -4.65 -8.28 -10.80
CA VAL A 89 -4.51 -6.83 -10.72
C VAL A 89 -5.90 -6.22 -10.55
N TYR A 90 -6.08 -5.40 -9.52
CA TYR A 90 -7.33 -4.71 -9.21
C TYR A 90 -7.06 -3.22 -9.14
N LEU A 91 -7.63 -2.47 -10.07
CA LEU A 91 -7.42 -1.03 -10.22
C LEU A 91 -8.78 -0.34 -10.06
N ASP A 92 -8.91 0.50 -9.04
CA ASP A 92 -10.12 1.30 -8.88
C ASP A 92 -9.99 2.55 -9.74
N GLU A 93 -10.48 2.48 -10.99
CA GLU A 93 -10.36 3.55 -11.99
C GLU A 93 -11.68 4.29 -12.25
N ASN A 94 -12.77 3.88 -11.60
CA ASN A 94 -14.11 4.46 -11.81
C ASN A 94 -14.27 5.82 -11.10
N TYR A 95 -13.53 6.83 -11.55
CA TYR A 95 -13.54 8.19 -11.00
C TYR A 95 -14.91 8.90 -11.15
N LYS A 96 -15.78 8.40 -12.05
CA LYS A 96 -17.15 8.89 -12.23
C LYS A 96 -18.07 8.50 -11.07
N SER A 97 -17.77 7.41 -10.36
CA SER A 97 -18.52 6.96 -9.18
C SER A 97 -17.95 7.56 -7.91
N GLN A 98 -18.26 8.85 -7.66
CA GLN A 98 -17.71 9.57 -6.50
C GLN A 98 -18.01 8.88 -5.15
N GLU A 99 -19.13 8.17 -5.03
CA GLU A 99 -19.54 7.47 -3.82
C GLU A 99 -18.68 6.24 -3.49
N HIS A 100 -18.07 5.61 -4.50
CA HIS A 100 -17.35 4.34 -4.31
C HIS A 100 -15.86 4.39 -4.69
N PHE A 101 -15.43 5.47 -5.35
CA PHE A 101 -14.07 5.63 -5.82
C PHE A 101 -13.06 5.85 -4.68
N THR A 102 -11.97 5.09 -4.70
CA THR A 102 -10.88 5.06 -3.70
C THR A 102 -9.49 5.26 -4.29
N ALA A 103 -9.33 5.17 -5.62
CA ALA A 103 -8.02 5.25 -6.28
C ALA A 103 -6.98 4.28 -5.69
N LEU A 104 -7.42 3.09 -5.29
CA LEU A 104 -6.57 2.02 -4.80
C LEU A 104 -6.21 1.09 -5.97
N GLY A 105 -4.95 0.66 -6.00
CA GLY A 105 -4.45 -0.37 -6.91
C GLY A 105 -3.87 -1.53 -6.11
N SER A 106 -4.21 -2.78 -6.44
CA SER A 106 -3.63 -3.96 -5.81
C SER A 106 -3.13 -4.93 -6.86
N PHE A 107 -1.84 -5.23 -6.83
CA PHE A 107 -1.18 -6.13 -7.76
C PHE A 107 -0.66 -7.34 -7.00
N TYR A 108 -0.98 -8.52 -7.48
CA TYR A 108 -0.53 -9.78 -6.92
C TYR A 108 0.18 -10.56 -8.01
N PHE A 109 1.47 -10.83 -7.81
CA PHE A 109 2.33 -11.56 -8.74
C PHE A 109 2.73 -12.89 -8.11
N LEU A 110 2.55 -13.97 -8.88
CA LEU A 110 2.72 -15.32 -8.37
C LEU A 110 3.73 -16.06 -9.25
N HIS A 111 4.85 -16.43 -8.63
CA HIS A 111 5.94 -17.13 -9.27
C HIS A 111 5.52 -18.53 -9.75
N GLU A 112 6.06 -19.00 -10.87
CA GLU A 112 5.67 -20.27 -11.49
C GLU A 112 5.92 -21.51 -10.62
N SER A 113 6.88 -21.41 -9.68
CA SER A 113 7.21 -22.46 -8.71
C SER A 113 6.06 -22.74 -7.73
N LEU A 114 5.23 -21.75 -7.41
CA LEU A 114 4.08 -21.95 -6.54
C LEU A 114 3.09 -22.94 -7.17
N LYS A 115 2.69 -23.92 -6.37
CA LYS A 115 1.62 -24.88 -6.70
C LYS A 115 0.43 -24.61 -5.79
N ASN A 116 -0.77 -25.00 -6.23
CA ASN A 116 -1.99 -24.94 -5.44
C ASN A 116 -2.25 -23.55 -4.84
N ILE A 117 -2.47 -22.56 -5.71
CA ILE A 117 -2.76 -21.19 -5.32
C ILE A 117 -4.23 -20.91 -5.60
N TYR A 118 -4.92 -20.37 -4.60
CA TYR A 118 -6.31 -20.03 -4.70
C TYR A 118 -6.57 -18.63 -4.17
N GLN A 119 -7.59 -17.99 -4.74
CA GLN A 119 -8.16 -16.75 -4.25
C GLN A 119 -9.61 -17.00 -3.85
N PHE A 120 -10.02 -16.43 -2.73
CA PHE A 120 -11.38 -16.59 -2.24
C PHE A 120 -12.36 -15.73 -3.04
N ASP A 121 -13.49 -16.34 -3.37
CA ASP A 121 -14.67 -15.64 -3.87
C ASP A 121 -15.59 -15.35 -2.67
N PHE A 122 -15.71 -14.07 -2.29
CA PHE A 122 -16.48 -13.63 -1.13
C PHE A 122 -17.99 -13.84 -1.31
N LYS A 123 -18.50 -13.81 -2.55
CA LYS A 123 -19.92 -14.02 -2.83
C LYS A 123 -20.29 -15.50 -2.78
N ALA A 124 -19.50 -16.34 -3.43
CA ALA A 124 -19.70 -17.79 -3.49
C ALA A 124 -19.12 -18.52 -2.27
N LYS A 125 -18.39 -17.81 -1.41
CA LYS A 125 -17.73 -18.31 -0.19
C LYS A 125 -16.85 -19.54 -0.45
N LYS A 126 -16.09 -19.51 -1.54
CA LYS A 126 -15.24 -20.64 -1.97
C LYS A 126 -13.95 -20.18 -2.59
N TYR A 127 -12.92 -21.01 -2.47
CA TYR A 127 -11.63 -20.78 -3.13
C TYR A 127 -11.70 -21.13 -4.62
N LYS A 128 -11.19 -20.24 -5.46
CA LYS A 128 -11.01 -20.42 -6.90
C LYS A 128 -9.53 -20.50 -7.23
N LYS A 129 -9.17 -21.46 -8.07
CA LYS A 129 -7.78 -21.64 -8.51
C LYS A 129 -7.33 -20.43 -9.32
N VAL A 130 -6.13 -19.94 -9.04
CA VAL A 130 -5.56 -18.78 -9.73
C VAL A 130 -4.77 -19.27 -10.94
N THR A 131 -5.20 -18.84 -12.12
CA THR A 131 -4.57 -19.17 -13.42
C THR A 131 -4.36 -17.91 -14.24
N GLY A 132 -3.30 -17.90 -15.04
CA GLY A 132 -2.97 -16.78 -15.94
C GLY A 132 -2.85 -15.43 -15.24
N LYS A 133 -2.83 -14.37 -16.05
CA LYS A 133 -2.83 -12.98 -15.61
C LYS A 133 -4.21 -12.39 -15.89
N GLU A 134 -4.83 -11.80 -14.88
CA GLU A 134 -6.14 -11.12 -15.01
C GLU A 134 -6.03 -9.72 -14.43
N ILE A 135 -6.57 -8.75 -15.16
CA ILE A 135 -6.63 -7.34 -14.77
C ILE A 135 -8.10 -6.96 -14.67
N TYR A 136 -8.46 -6.34 -13.56
CA TYR A 136 -9.78 -5.82 -13.26
C TYR A 136 -9.63 -4.32 -13.02
N SER A 137 -10.04 -3.51 -13.99
CA SER A 137 -10.01 -2.04 -13.93
C SER A 137 -11.41 -1.41 -13.92
N ASP A 138 -12.39 -2.11 -14.48
CA ASP A 138 -13.80 -1.72 -14.41
C ASP A 138 -14.38 -1.97 -13.00
N THR A 139 -15.50 -1.27 -12.69
CA THR A 139 -16.33 -1.35 -11.47
C THR A 139 -15.97 -2.52 -10.54
N LEU A 140 -14.97 -2.31 -9.68
CA LEU A 140 -14.46 -3.34 -8.76
C LEU A 140 -15.54 -3.85 -7.80
N GLU A 141 -16.60 -3.08 -7.59
CA GLU A 141 -17.78 -3.43 -6.81
C GLU A 141 -18.52 -4.65 -7.39
N SER A 142 -18.32 -4.96 -8.67
CA SER A 142 -18.95 -6.10 -9.34
C SER A 142 -18.16 -7.40 -9.18
N THR A 143 -16.86 -7.34 -8.88
CA THR A 143 -16.04 -8.54 -8.77
C THR A 143 -16.22 -9.18 -7.39
N PRO A 144 -16.52 -10.48 -7.31
CA PRO A 144 -16.66 -11.17 -6.03
C PRO A 144 -15.31 -11.57 -5.41
N MET A 145 -14.19 -11.27 -6.08
CA MET A 145 -12.85 -11.72 -5.70
C MET A 145 -12.17 -10.82 -4.65
N LEU A 146 -12.82 -9.73 -4.27
CA LEU A 146 -12.37 -8.78 -3.27
C LEU A 146 -13.56 -8.16 -2.53
N GLU A 147 -13.30 -7.56 -1.37
CA GLU A 147 -14.19 -6.58 -0.75
C GLU A 147 -13.52 -5.21 -0.89
N LYS A 148 -14.23 -4.22 -1.45
CA LYS A 148 -13.78 -2.83 -1.53
C LYS A 148 -14.82 -1.95 -0.86
N GLU A 149 -14.38 -1.08 0.04
CA GLU A 149 -15.24 -0.06 0.61
C GLU A 149 -14.52 1.28 0.71
N LYS A 150 -15.24 2.34 0.34
CA LYS A 150 -14.88 3.71 0.67
C LYS A 150 -15.33 4.02 2.09
N PHE A 151 -14.55 4.80 2.84
CA PHE A 151 -14.96 5.21 4.18
C PHE A 151 -16.20 6.12 4.15
N PRO A 152 -17.10 6.01 5.15
CA PRO A 152 -18.28 6.87 5.25
C PRO A 152 -17.95 8.36 5.23
N GLN A 153 -18.81 9.16 4.60
CA GLN A 153 -18.59 10.60 4.42
C GLN A 153 -18.53 11.36 5.76
N ASP A 154 -19.30 10.93 6.76
CA ASP A 154 -19.33 11.52 8.11
C ASP A 154 -18.01 11.35 8.88
N TYR A 155 -17.07 10.53 8.39
CA TYR A 155 -15.74 10.42 8.98
C TYR A 155 -14.88 11.63 8.62
N PHE A 156 -15.29 12.41 7.61
CA PHE A 156 -14.53 13.52 7.08
C PHE A 156 -15.44 14.75 6.85
N PRO A 157 -15.91 15.39 7.94
CA PRO A 157 -16.92 16.45 7.86
C PRO A 157 -16.44 17.71 7.11
N GLU A 158 -15.13 17.96 7.08
CA GLU A 158 -14.54 19.15 6.44
C GLU A 158 -14.47 19.06 4.91
N CYS A 159 -14.64 17.88 4.31
CA CYS A 159 -14.57 17.75 2.86
C CYS A 159 -15.80 17.07 2.27
N LYS A 160 -16.26 17.63 1.15
CA LYS A 160 -17.41 17.08 0.42
C LYS A 160 -17.13 15.71 -0.21
N TRP A 161 -15.86 15.30 -0.34
CA TRP A 161 -15.43 14.14 -1.13
C TRP A 161 -14.04 13.66 -0.70
N SER A 162 -13.90 12.37 -0.44
CA SER A 162 -12.61 11.71 -0.20
C SER A 162 -12.39 10.57 -1.20
N ARG A 163 -11.17 10.03 -1.25
CA ARG A 163 -10.82 8.79 -1.95
C ARG A 163 -10.28 7.75 -0.95
N LYS A 164 -10.65 7.87 0.32
CA LYS A 164 -10.08 7.03 1.39
C LYS A 164 -10.94 5.79 1.57
N GLY A 165 -10.29 4.64 1.77
CA GLY A 165 -10.97 3.36 1.84
C GLY A 165 -9.99 2.20 1.96
N PHE A 166 -10.48 1.00 1.65
CA PHE A 166 -9.66 -0.20 1.61
C PHE A 166 -10.09 -1.18 0.52
N ILE A 167 -9.17 -2.06 0.13
CA ILE A 167 -9.43 -3.28 -0.64
C ILE A 167 -8.92 -4.46 0.18
N ARG A 168 -9.77 -5.46 0.39
CA ARG A 168 -9.42 -6.76 0.98
C ARG A 168 -9.46 -7.84 -0.09
N THR A 169 -8.41 -8.65 -0.14
CA THR A 169 -8.42 -9.93 -0.87
C THR A 169 -8.06 -11.05 0.07
N ARG A 170 -8.53 -12.27 -0.22
CA ARG A 170 -8.20 -13.46 0.55
C ARG A 170 -7.55 -14.51 -0.34
N TRP A 171 -6.44 -15.05 0.13
CA TRP A 171 -5.60 -15.98 -0.59
C TRP A 171 -5.45 -17.27 0.21
N CYS A 172 -5.25 -18.38 -0.50
CA CYS A 172 -4.78 -19.63 0.07
C CYS A 172 -3.57 -20.10 -0.74
N ILE A 173 -2.42 -20.16 -0.08
CA ILE A 173 -1.14 -20.55 -0.67
C ILE A 173 -0.50 -21.60 0.23
N ALA A 174 -0.14 -22.75 -0.33
CA ALA A 174 0.39 -23.88 0.44
C ALA A 174 -0.48 -24.20 1.67
N ASP A 175 -1.80 -24.27 1.44
CA ASP A 175 -2.84 -24.54 2.45
C ASP A 175 -2.93 -23.52 3.59
N CYS A 176 -2.23 -22.38 3.48
CA CYS A 176 -2.32 -21.27 4.41
C CYS A 176 -3.27 -20.20 3.86
N ALA A 177 -4.41 -20.02 4.52
CA ALA A 177 -5.37 -18.97 4.20
C ALA A 177 -5.00 -17.66 4.92
N PHE A 178 -5.01 -16.54 4.19
CA PHE A 178 -4.78 -15.22 4.75
C PHE A 178 -5.43 -14.09 3.95
N ASP A 179 -5.73 -12.98 4.64
CA ASP A 179 -6.21 -11.75 4.03
C ASP A 179 -5.07 -10.75 3.81
N LEU A 180 -5.13 -10.03 2.70
CA LEU A 180 -4.31 -8.87 2.41
C LEU A 180 -5.20 -7.66 2.25
N VAL A 181 -4.92 -6.60 3.00
CA VAL A 181 -5.75 -5.39 3.04
C VAL A 181 -4.92 -4.18 2.66
N ASN A 182 -5.20 -3.62 1.48
CA ASN A 182 -4.69 -2.34 1.02
C ASN A 182 -5.52 -1.25 1.68
N ILE A 183 -4.90 -0.45 2.56
CA ILE A 183 -5.60 0.61 3.30
C ILE A 183 -5.08 1.99 2.90
N HIS A 184 -5.98 2.96 2.80
CA HIS A 184 -5.62 4.37 2.60
C HIS A 184 -6.43 5.25 3.53
N LEU A 185 -5.81 5.64 4.65
CA LEU A 185 -6.43 6.44 5.68
C LEU A 185 -6.36 7.94 5.39
N PHE A 186 -7.14 8.72 6.14
CA PHE A 186 -7.22 10.16 6.01
C PHE A 186 -5.89 10.85 6.38
N HIS A 187 -5.49 11.82 5.55
CA HIS A 187 -4.32 12.66 5.80
C HIS A 187 -4.76 14.00 6.37
N ASP A 188 -3.87 14.61 7.17
CA ASP A 188 -3.99 16.01 7.53
C ASP A 188 -3.72 16.88 6.30
N ALA A 189 -4.39 18.02 6.19
CA ALA A 189 -4.17 18.99 5.12
C ALA A 189 -2.80 19.69 5.24
N SER A 190 -2.28 19.85 6.45
CA SER A 190 -0.98 20.48 6.73
C SER A 190 -0.25 19.73 7.84
N ASN A 191 1.01 19.37 7.60
CA ASN A 191 1.87 18.75 8.61
C ASN A 191 2.15 19.70 9.78
N LEU A 192 2.24 21.01 9.52
CA LEU A 192 2.49 22.02 10.54
C LEU A 192 1.29 22.13 11.49
N VAL A 193 0.08 22.25 10.93
CA VAL A 193 -1.16 22.32 11.74
C VAL A 193 -1.37 21.02 12.52
N ALA A 194 -1.12 19.86 11.89
CA ALA A 194 -1.20 18.57 12.57
C ALA A 194 -0.23 18.46 13.76
N TRP A 195 0.95 19.07 13.63
CA TRP A 195 1.94 19.14 14.71
C TRP A 195 1.50 20.10 15.82
N GLU A 196 1.08 21.33 15.48
CA GLU A 196 0.61 22.33 16.46
C GLU A 196 -0.53 21.81 17.33
N THR A 197 -1.44 21.05 16.69
CA THR A 197 -2.65 20.49 17.30
C THR A 197 -2.49 19.05 17.76
N SER A 198 -1.26 18.53 17.91
CA SER A 198 -1.03 17.12 18.25
C SER A 198 -1.71 16.69 19.58
N PRO A 199 -2.42 15.55 19.63
CA PRO A 199 -2.74 14.69 18.48
C PRO A 199 -3.77 15.37 17.57
N SER A 200 -3.47 15.42 16.26
CA SER A 200 -4.35 16.09 15.32
C SER A 200 -5.75 15.49 15.30
N VAL A 201 -6.76 16.28 14.92
CA VAL A 201 -8.16 15.80 14.74
C VAL A 201 -8.20 14.55 13.84
N TYR A 202 -7.35 14.52 12.81
CA TYR A 202 -7.24 13.37 11.91
C TYR A 202 -6.72 12.10 12.58
N SER A 203 -6.03 12.19 13.71
CA SER A 203 -5.63 11.01 14.50
C SER A 203 -6.85 10.21 14.94
N GLY A 204 -7.86 10.89 15.49
CA GLY A 204 -9.13 10.26 15.89
C GLY A 204 -9.90 9.70 14.69
N VAL A 205 -9.89 10.41 13.55
CA VAL A 205 -10.50 9.95 12.30
C VAL A 205 -9.82 8.69 11.78
N ARG A 206 -8.48 8.64 11.77
CA ARG A 206 -7.70 7.47 11.36
C ARG A 206 -7.94 6.28 12.28
N HIS A 207 -8.04 6.51 13.59
CA HIS A 207 -8.40 5.46 14.55
C HIS A 207 -9.80 4.88 14.26
N LYS A 208 -10.81 5.73 14.06
CA LYS A 208 -12.18 5.32 13.69
C LYS A 208 -12.18 4.53 12.37
N ALA A 209 -11.48 5.01 11.34
CA ALA A 209 -11.36 4.36 10.04
C ALA A 209 -10.62 3.02 10.11
N LEU A 210 -9.56 2.90 10.91
CA LEU A 210 -8.87 1.63 11.12
C LEU A 210 -9.77 0.62 11.83
N GLY A 211 -10.50 1.05 12.87
CA GLY A 211 -11.51 0.21 13.53
C GLY A 211 -12.56 -0.31 12.54
N TYR A 212 -13.06 0.57 11.67
CA TYR A 212 -13.98 0.19 10.59
C TYR A 212 -13.41 -0.94 9.71
N VAL A 213 -12.15 -0.86 9.28
CA VAL A 213 -11.50 -1.92 8.49
C VAL A 213 -11.38 -3.22 9.29
N LEU A 214 -10.94 -3.15 10.55
CA LEU A 214 -10.77 -4.32 11.40
C LEU A 214 -12.09 -5.07 11.61
N ASP A 215 -13.20 -4.35 11.79
CA ASP A 215 -14.54 -4.94 11.91
C ASP A 215 -14.94 -5.74 10.68
N ARG A 216 -14.59 -5.27 9.46
CA ARG A 216 -14.86 -6.01 8.21
C ARG A 216 -13.97 -7.25 8.08
N ILE A 217 -12.73 -7.18 8.55
CA ILE A 217 -11.82 -8.34 8.52
C ILE A 217 -12.37 -9.48 9.40
N ILE A 218 -12.91 -9.16 10.58
CA ILE A 218 -13.44 -10.15 11.54
C ILE A 218 -14.92 -10.47 11.34
N ASP A 219 -15.51 -10.06 10.22
CA ASP A 219 -16.91 -10.29 9.90
C ASP A 219 -17.27 -11.79 9.97
N GLN A 220 -18.28 -12.11 10.77
CA GLN A 220 -18.71 -13.48 11.07
C GLN A 220 -19.31 -14.21 9.85
N ARG A 221 -19.61 -13.49 8.75
CA ARG A 221 -20.04 -14.10 7.48
C ARG A 221 -18.96 -14.98 6.86
N PHE A 222 -17.70 -14.82 7.26
CA PHE A 222 -16.53 -15.53 6.74
C PHE A 222 -15.73 -16.19 7.84
N GLU A 223 -15.01 -17.27 7.50
CA GLU A 223 -14.05 -17.88 8.40
C GLU A 223 -12.94 -16.88 8.77
N LYS A 224 -12.52 -16.90 10.03
CA LYS A 224 -11.39 -16.09 10.50
C LYS A 224 -10.08 -16.71 10.02
N VAL A 225 -9.27 -15.90 9.34
CA VAL A 225 -7.94 -16.28 8.84
C VAL A 225 -6.90 -15.27 9.33
N SER A 226 -5.62 -15.59 9.15
CA SER A 226 -4.53 -14.63 9.41
C SER A 226 -4.63 -13.45 8.44
N TYR A 227 -4.18 -12.26 8.81
CA TYR A 227 -4.31 -11.11 7.92
C TYR A 227 -3.12 -10.15 8.03
N PHE A 228 -2.85 -9.47 6.92
CA PHE A 228 -1.89 -8.38 6.84
C PHE A 228 -2.63 -7.12 6.39
N VAL A 229 -2.55 -6.07 7.20
CA VAL A 229 -3.04 -4.73 6.86
C VAL A 229 -1.83 -3.85 6.59
N PHE A 230 -1.70 -3.36 5.37
CA PHE A 230 -0.59 -2.51 4.96
C PHE A 230 -1.05 -1.55 3.88
N GLY A 231 -0.45 -0.36 3.87
CA GLY A 231 -0.95 0.72 3.05
C GLY A 231 -0.48 2.08 3.55
N ASP A 232 -1.12 3.12 3.03
CA ASP A 232 -0.93 4.48 3.51
C ASP A 232 -1.82 4.74 4.72
N PHE A 233 -1.28 4.44 5.91
CA PHE A 233 -1.92 4.76 7.18
C PHE A 233 -2.00 6.25 7.47
N ASN A 234 -1.22 7.09 6.77
CA ASN A 234 -1.13 8.53 7.03
C ASN A 234 -0.85 8.90 8.51
N PHE A 235 -0.25 7.99 9.28
CA PHE A 235 0.20 8.29 10.64
C PHE A 235 1.34 9.30 10.60
N ARG A 236 1.27 10.27 11.51
CA ARG A 236 2.26 11.33 11.64
C ARG A 236 3.05 11.11 12.91
N LEU A 237 4.33 11.48 12.88
CA LEU A 237 5.15 11.50 14.08
C LEU A 237 4.60 12.56 15.03
N ASP A 238 4.47 12.22 16.30
CA ASP A 238 4.18 13.19 17.36
C ASP A 238 5.45 13.97 17.70
N SER A 239 5.92 14.82 16.78
CA SER A 239 7.15 15.57 16.98
C SER A 239 7.01 16.65 18.06
N LYS A 240 5.77 16.98 18.49
CA LYS A 240 5.52 17.99 19.53
C LYS A 240 6.02 17.50 20.88
N SER A 241 5.72 16.26 21.25
CA SER A 241 6.23 15.67 22.50
C SER A 241 7.76 15.45 22.51
N VAL A 242 8.40 15.41 21.34
CA VAL A 242 9.87 15.36 21.22
C VAL A 242 10.49 16.76 21.40
N VAL A 243 9.92 17.78 20.75
CA VAL A 243 10.43 19.16 20.78
C VAL A 243 10.14 19.86 22.11
N GLU A 244 8.97 19.61 22.72
CA GLU A 244 8.53 20.27 23.95
C GLU A 244 8.96 19.56 25.23
N LYS A 245 9.63 18.40 25.15
CA LYS A 245 10.23 17.75 26.33
C LYS A 245 11.46 18.55 26.79
N PRO A 246 11.41 19.27 27.93
CA PRO A 246 12.57 19.95 28.45
C PRO A 246 13.53 18.90 29.01
N GLY A 247 14.73 18.76 28.43
CA GLY A 247 15.82 17.99 29.04
C GLY A 247 16.39 16.82 28.25
N THR A 248 16.02 16.59 27.00
CA THR A 248 16.81 15.69 26.13
C THR A 248 17.77 16.55 25.31
N PRO A 249 19.10 16.48 25.51
CA PRO A 249 20.03 17.24 24.70
C PRO A 249 19.88 16.79 23.25
N CYS A 250 19.41 17.69 22.38
CA CYS A 250 19.57 17.50 20.95
C CYS A 250 21.08 17.39 20.66
N LEU A 251 21.52 16.21 20.22
CA LEU A 251 22.84 16.00 19.61
C LEU A 251 22.90 16.69 18.24
N CYS A 252 22.67 18.00 18.22
CA CYS A 252 22.98 18.84 17.09
C CYS A 252 24.46 19.21 17.21
N TYR A 253 25.26 18.52 16.41
CA TYR A 253 26.64 18.83 16.04
C TYR A 253 27.05 20.28 16.34
N GLN A 254 27.89 20.49 17.36
CA GLN A 254 28.77 21.65 17.40
C GLN A 254 30.02 21.31 16.57
N HIS A 255 30.09 21.85 15.37
CA HIS A 255 31.34 21.98 14.64
C HIS A 255 31.64 23.46 14.41
N GLY A 256 32.65 23.92 15.14
CA GLY A 256 33.64 24.86 14.63
C GLY A 256 33.26 26.33 14.59
N THR A 257 33.76 27.09 15.57
CA THR A 257 34.65 28.24 15.31
C THR A 257 35.28 28.68 16.63
N HIS A 258 36.35 27.98 17.04
CA HIS A 258 37.36 28.62 17.90
C HIS A 258 38.23 29.49 16.99
N ALA A 259 37.86 30.75 16.81
CA ALA A 259 38.83 31.77 16.44
C ALA A 259 39.68 32.04 17.69
N LYS A 260 40.97 31.69 17.61
CA LYS A 260 41.96 32.06 18.62
C LYS A 260 42.16 33.57 18.54
N GLU A 261 41.85 34.29 19.62
CA GLU A 261 42.46 35.59 19.88
C GLU A 261 43.93 35.34 20.20
N GLY A 262 44.81 35.76 19.31
CA GLY A 262 46.24 35.85 19.55
C GLY A 262 46.53 37.18 20.23
N GLU A 263 47.05 37.11 21.44
CA GLU A 263 47.80 38.19 22.08
C GLU A 263 49.01 38.54 21.21
N GLU A 264 49.10 39.80 20.76
CA GLU A 264 50.37 40.39 20.31
C GLU A 264 50.81 41.45 21.32
N ASN A 265 52.02 41.24 21.82
CA ASN A 265 52.77 42.12 22.69
C ASN A 265 52.98 43.51 22.08
N GLN A 266 52.71 44.56 22.86
CA GLN A 266 53.65 45.66 23.16
C GLN A 266 53.18 46.47 24.37
#